data_AF-A0A2V6TSD0-F1
#
_entry.id   AF-A0A2V6TSD0-F1
#
_cell.length_a   1.000
_cell.length_b   1.000
_cell.length_c   1.000
_cell.angle_alpha   90.00
_cell.angle_beta   90.00
_cell.angle_gamma   90.00
#
_symmetry.space_group_name_H-M   'P 1'
#
loop_
_entity.id
_entity.type
_entity.pdbx_description
1 polymer ?
#
loop_
_entity_poly.entity_id
_entity_poly.type
_entity_poly.pdbx_seq_one_letter_code
_entity_poly.pdbx_strand_id
1 'polypeptide(L)'
;MRIEVRLFANLAAFLPPHGRDGVAEFEIPDGSTVADVTRQLGIPPDLARVVLVNGRDAGSEAPLAPRDVVTIFPPLAGGSPSLVAVALGRLL
;
A
#
# COMPACT_ATOMS: atom_id res chain seq x y z
N MET A 1 -17.92 -10.58 -3.23
CA MET A 1 -18.18 -9.34 -2.45
C MET A 1 -17.50 -8.11 -3.04
N ARG A 2 -17.96 -6.91 -2.66
CA ARG A 2 -17.39 -5.63 -3.11
C ARG A 2 -16.66 -4.91 -1.97
N ILE A 3 -15.47 -4.41 -2.25
CA ILE A 3 -14.63 -3.62 -1.34
C ILE A 3 -14.21 -2.30 -2.02
N GLU A 4 -13.63 -1.38 -1.25
CA GLU A 4 -12.93 -0.22 -1.78
C GLU A 4 -11.42 -0.43 -1.63
N VAL A 5 -10.66 -0.16 -2.70
CA VAL A 5 -9.20 -0.17 -2.66
C VAL A 5 -8.68 1.25 -2.81
N ARG A 6 -7.74 1.62 -1.95
CA ARG A 6 -7.00 2.89 -1.99
C ARG A 6 -5.52 2.62 -2.21
N LEU A 7 -4.99 3.03 -3.36
CA LEU A 7 -3.59 2.88 -3.74
C LEU A 7 -2.91 4.25 -3.76
N PHE A 8 -1.71 4.32 -3.17
CA PHE A 8 -0.97 5.57 -3.04
C PHE A 8 0.27 5.61 -3.95
N ALA A 9 0.66 6.84 -4.34
CA ALA A 9 1.84 7.13 -5.16
C ALA A 9 1.94 6.24 -6.41
N ASN A 10 3.06 5.54 -6.61
CA ASN A 10 3.27 4.70 -7.79
C ASN A 10 2.32 3.48 -7.84
N LEU A 11 1.70 3.08 -6.73
CA LEU A 11 0.72 1.99 -6.76
C LEU A 11 -0.59 2.39 -7.44
N ALA A 12 -0.90 3.68 -7.55
CA ALA A 12 -2.12 4.14 -8.23
C ALA A 12 -2.19 3.67 -9.70
N ALA A 13 -1.05 3.36 -10.32
CA ALA A 13 -0.96 2.81 -11.68
C ALA A 13 -1.53 1.38 -11.81
N PHE A 14 -1.71 0.66 -10.69
CA PHE A 14 -2.30 -0.68 -10.68
C PHE A 14 -3.84 -0.68 -10.52
N LEU A 15 -4.46 0.50 -10.41
CA LEU A 15 -5.91 0.57 -10.38
C LEU A 15 -6.53 0.07 -11.69
N PRO A 16 -7.72 -0.54 -11.62
CA PRO A 16 -8.48 -0.85 -12.82
C PRO A 16 -8.88 0.43 -13.57
N PRO A 17 -9.27 0.34 -14.86
CA PRO A 17 -9.55 1.52 -15.69
C PRO A 17 -10.65 2.46 -15.17
N HIS A 18 -11.56 1.96 -14.32
CA HIS A 18 -12.61 2.76 -13.68
C HIS A 18 -12.17 3.44 -12.38
N GLY A 19 -10.95 3.16 -11.90
CA GLY A 19 -10.37 3.82 -10.74
C GLY A 19 -10.01 5.28 -11.03
N ARG A 20 -10.11 6.13 -10.00
CA ARG A 20 -9.75 7.56 -10.07
C ARG A 20 -9.13 8.01 -8.76
N ASP A 21 -8.17 8.92 -8.85
CA ASP A 21 -7.54 9.58 -7.69
C ASP A 21 -7.03 8.60 -6.61
N GLY A 22 -6.50 7.46 -7.03
CA GLY A 22 -6.00 6.43 -6.11
C GLY A 22 -7.08 5.52 -5.53
N VAL A 23 -8.34 5.62 -5.97
CA VAL A 23 -9.47 4.86 -5.40
C VAL A 23 -10.25 4.09 -6.47
N ALA A 24 -10.67 2.87 -6.15
CA ALA A 24 -11.62 2.11 -6.96
C ALA A 24 -12.47 1.17 -6.09
N GLU A 25 -13.72 0.95 -6.51
CA GLU A 25 -14.47 -0.23 -6.07
C GLU A 25 -13.93 -1.47 -6.78
N PHE A 26 -13.79 -2.56 -6.03
CA PHE A 26 -13.20 -3.80 -6.51
C PHE A 26 -14.05 -5.00 -6.09
N GLU A 27 -14.47 -5.80 -7.07
CA GLU A 27 -15.24 -7.02 -6.84
C GLU A 27 -14.31 -8.23 -6.75
N ILE A 28 -14.44 -8.98 -5.65
CA ILE A 28 -13.57 -10.11 -5.30
C ILE A 28 -14.40 -11.29 -4.80
N PRO A 29 -13.91 -12.54 -4.91
CA PRO A 29 -14.58 -13.70 -4.32
C PRO A 29 -14.81 -13.54 -2.80
N ASP A 30 -15.86 -14.16 -2.28
CA ASP A 30 -16.09 -14.20 -0.84
C ASP A 30 -14.99 -15.01 -0.15
N GLY A 31 -14.54 -14.55 1.02
CA GLY A 31 -13.42 -15.16 1.75
C GLY A 31 -12.02 -14.78 1.22
N SER A 32 -11.93 -13.89 0.23
CA SER A 32 -10.65 -13.37 -0.27
C SER A 32 -9.84 -12.68 0.83
N THR A 33 -8.51 -12.75 0.70
CA THR A 33 -7.54 -12.11 1.58
C THR A 33 -6.96 -10.84 0.95
N VAL A 34 -6.18 -10.08 1.73
CA VAL A 34 -5.34 -8.98 1.22
C VAL A 34 -4.38 -9.47 0.11
N ALA A 35 -3.81 -10.68 0.25
CA ALA A 35 -2.92 -11.28 -0.75
C ALA A 35 -3.63 -11.53 -2.08
N ASP A 36 -4.90 -11.93 -2.04
CA ASP A 36 -5.68 -12.17 -3.25
C ASP A 36 -5.98 -10.86 -3.99
N VAL A 37 -6.33 -9.79 -3.26
CA VAL A 37 -6.56 -8.45 -3.84
C VAL A 37 -5.32 -7.91 -4.53
N THR A 38 -4.17 -7.93 -3.84
CA THR A 38 -2.89 -7.46 -4.40
C THR A 38 -2.50 -8.24 -5.65
N ARG A 39 -2.66 -9.57 -5.63
CA ARG A 39 -2.42 -10.43 -6.79
C ARG A 39 -3.33 -10.11 -7.96
N GLN A 40 -4.63 -9.89 -7.71
CA GLN A 40 -5.62 -9.58 -8.76
C GLN A 40 -5.39 -8.19 -9.39
N LEU A 41 -4.91 -7.22 -8.61
CA LEU A 41 -4.47 -5.91 -9.11
C LEU A 41 -3.11 -5.97 -9.84
N GLY A 42 -2.42 -7.11 -9.78
CA GLY A 42 -1.09 -7.27 -10.38
C GLY A 42 0.01 -6.55 -9.61
N ILE A 43 -0.20 -6.20 -8.34
CA ILE A 43 0.79 -5.53 -7.50
C ILE A 43 1.85 -6.58 -7.10
N PRO A 44 3.13 -6.36 -7.45
CA PRO A 44 4.23 -7.22 -7.02
C PRO A 44 4.34 -7.25 -5.48
N PRO A 45 4.63 -8.43 -4.87
CA PRO A 45 4.69 -8.57 -3.40
C PRO A 45 5.71 -7.64 -2.72
N ASP A 46 6.79 -7.28 -3.40
CA ASP A 46 7.85 -6.39 -2.93
C ASP A 46 7.46 -4.90 -2.98
N LEU A 47 6.40 -4.55 -3.72
CA LEU A 47 5.87 -3.20 -3.85
C LEU A 47 4.71 -2.89 -2.89
N ALA A 48 4.17 -3.86 -2.17
CA ALA A 48 3.19 -3.63 -1.10
C ALA A 48 3.89 -3.68 0.27
N ARG A 49 4.08 -2.52 0.93
CA ARG A 49 4.80 -2.47 2.22
C ARG A 49 3.90 -2.36 3.43
N VAL A 50 2.87 -1.54 3.34
CA VAL A 50 1.89 -1.36 4.43
C VAL A 50 0.51 -1.55 3.84
N VAL A 51 -0.27 -2.42 4.48
CA VAL A 51 -1.68 -2.62 4.16
C VAL A 51 -2.50 -2.30 5.39
N LEU A 52 -3.52 -1.47 5.19
CA LEU A 52 -4.53 -1.18 6.20
C LEU A 52 -5.88 -1.73 5.74
N VAL A 53 -6.59 -2.42 6.63
CA VAL A 53 -8.01 -2.75 6.46
C VAL A 53 -8.80 -1.90 7.45
N ASN A 54 -9.66 -1.02 6.94
CA ASN A 54 -10.45 -0.08 7.75
C ASN A 54 -9.58 0.75 8.71
N GLY A 55 -8.42 1.20 8.23
CA GLY A 55 -7.47 2.03 8.99
C GLY A 55 -6.62 1.30 10.03
N ARG A 56 -6.66 -0.05 10.07
CA ARG A 56 -5.84 -0.87 10.97
C ARG A 56 -4.85 -1.70 10.17
N ASP A 57 -3.63 -1.85 10.68
CA ASP A 57 -2.62 -2.72 10.08
C ASP A 57 -3.15 -4.13 9.89
N ALA A 58 -2.91 -4.69 8.70
CA ALA A 58 -3.34 -6.02 8.32
C ALA A 58 -2.23 -6.77 7.59
N GLY A 59 -2.09 -8.06 7.87
CA GLY A 59 -1.21 -8.96 7.13
C GLY A 59 -1.81 -9.43 5.81
N SER A 60 -1.00 -10.11 4.99
CA SER A 60 -1.40 -10.65 3.69
C SER A 60 -2.59 -11.61 3.79
N GLU A 61 -2.64 -12.42 4.85
CA GLU A 61 -3.67 -13.44 5.07
C GLU A 61 -4.93 -12.91 5.76
N ALA A 62 -5.00 -11.60 6.03
CA ALA A 62 -6.18 -11.02 6.67
C ALA A 62 -7.41 -11.22 5.77
N PRO A 63 -8.48 -11.87 6.27
CA PRO A 63 -9.70 -12.06 5.50
C PRO A 63 -10.42 -10.72 5.36
N LEU A 64 -11.03 -10.51 4.20
CA LEU A 64 -11.79 -9.30 3.91
C LEU A 64 -13.29 -9.55 4.05
N ALA A 65 -14.02 -8.48 4.33
CA ALA A 65 -15.48 -8.45 4.40
C ALA A 65 -16.06 -7.47 3.37
N PRO A 66 -17.35 -7.60 3.03
CA PRO A 66 -18.02 -6.64 2.16
C PRO A 66 -17.91 -5.21 2.73
N ARG A 67 -17.63 -4.25 1.84
CA ARG A 67 -17.47 -2.81 2.12
C ARG A 67 -16.21 -2.44 2.92
N ASP A 68 -15.28 -3.37 3.12
CA ASP A 68 -13.98 -3.01 3.67
C ASP A 68 -13.25 -2.00 2.78
N VAL A 69 -12.51 -1.11 3.44
CA VAL A 69 -11.56 -0.19 2.79
C VAL A 69 -10.16 -0.75 2.97
N VAL A 70 -9.56 -1.21 1.87
CA VAL A 70 -8.20 -1.72 1.82
C VAL A 70 -7.28 -0.61 1.30
N THR A 71 -6.39 -0.12 2.15
CA THR A 71 -5.39 0.90 1.76
C THR A 71 -4.02 0.28 1.63
N ILE A 72 -3.33 0.52 0.53
CA ILE A 72 -2.01 -0.04 0.25
C ILE A 72 -1.02 1.08 -0.03
N PHE A 73 0.06 1.12 0.75
CA PHE A 73 1.16 2.04 0.54
C PHE A 73 2.36 1.32 -0.06
N PRO A 74 3.05 1.93 -1.05
CA PRO A 74 4.33 1.44 -1.51
C PRO A 74 5.37 1.50 -0.39
N PRO A 75 6.55 0.87 -0.58
CA PRO A 75 7.70 1.14 0.25
C PRO A 75 7.93 2.64 0.42
N LEU A 76 7.81 3.13 1.65
CA LEU A 76 8.15 4.51 1.97
C LEU A 76 9.68 4.61 1.97
N ALA A 77 10.25 5.38 1.03
CA ALA A 77 11.63 5.79 1.11
C ALA A 77 11.75 6.83 2.24
N GLY A 78 12.15 6.38 3.44
CA GLY A 78 12.33 7.23 4.61
C GLY A 78 13.77 7.20 5.13
N GLY A 79 14.48 8.31 4.98
CA GLY A 79 15.70 8.67 5.71
C GLY A 79 16.99 8.71 4.87
N SER A 80 17.34 9.87 4.30
CA SER A 80 18.76 10.14 4.08
C SER A 80 19.41 10.22 5.46
N PRO A 81 20.48 9.47 5.77
CA PRO A 81 21.41 9.92 6.78
C PRO A 81 22.10 11.15 6.16
N SER A 82 21.45 12.31 6.19
CA SER A 82 22.18 13.55 5.94
C SER A 82 23.21 13.59 7.05
N LEU A 83 24.46 13.39 6.65
CA LEU A 83 25.65 13.58 7.44
C LEU A 83 25.44 14.78 8.38
N VAL A 84 25.21 14.52 9.66
CA VAL A 84 25.73 15.40 10.70
C VAL A 84 27.24 15.16 10.67
N ALA A 85 27.88 15.68 9.62
CA ALA A 85 29.30 15.97 9.65
C ALA A 85 29.41 17.11 10.64
N VAL A 86 29.67 16.74 11.88
CA VAL A 86 30.11 17.59 12.97
C VAL A 86 31.14 18.58 12.42
N ALA A 87 30.72 19.83 12.27
CA ALA A 87 31.62 20.95 12.08
C ALA A 87 32.35 21.18 13.41
N LEU A 88 33.44 20.44 13.64
CA LEU A 88 34.44 20.72 14.67
C LEU A 88 35.76 20.09 14.24
N GLY A 89 36.69 20.92 13.79
CA GLY A 89 38.07 20.49 13.54
C GLY A 89 38.78 21.18 12.39
N ARG A 90 38.82 22.52 12.36
CA ARG A 90 39.96 23.23 11.77
C ARG A 90 40.75 23.88 12.90
N LEU A 91 41.71 23.14 13.44
CA LEU A 91 42.97 23.68 13.91
C LEU A 91 44.04 23.16 12.94
N LEU A 92 44.57 24.07 12.12
CA LEU A 92 45.98 24.36 11.84
C LEU A 92 45.99 25.46 10.76
#